data_AF-A0A2A3C430-F1
#
_entry.id   AF-A0A2A3C430-F1
#
_cell.length_a   1.000
_cell.length_b   1.000
_cell.length_c   1.000
_cell.angle_alpha   90.00
_cell.angle_beta   90.00
_cell.angle_gamma   90.00
#
_symmetry.space_group_name_H-M   'P 1'
#
loop_
_entity.id
_entity.type
_entity.pdbx_description
1 polymer ?
#
loop_
_entity_poly.entity_id
_entity_poly.type
_entity_poly.pdbx_seq_one_letter_code
_entity_poly.pdbx_strand_id
1 'polypeptide(L)' 'MDFLETTLGMLERHVLLGERHIERQRAIVADFHHKGFRIDLAEDLLSLFEQMQILHVSHRDRILKLSCELKKP' A
#
# COMPACT_ATOMS: atom_id res chain seq x y z
N MET A 1 -0.06 -25.09 -7.92
CA MET A 1 0.80 -24.36 -6.98
C MET A 1 1.04 -22.92 -7.47
N ASP A 2 1.20 -22.76 -8.78
CA ASP A 2 1.62 -21.53 -9.49
C ASP A 2 0.70 -20.30 -9.35
N PHE A 3 -0.60 -20.50 -9.15
CA PHE A 3 -1.57 -19.40 -9.02
C PHE A 3 -1.37 -18.57 -7.75
N LEU A 4 -1.06 -19.22 -6.62
CA LEU A 4 -0.83 -18.53 -5.35
C LEU A 4 0.48 -17.75 -5.35
N GLU A 5 1.52 -18.30 -5.96
CA GLU A 5 2.82 -17.63 -6.11
C GLU A 5 2.71 -16.41 -7.03
N THR A 6 1.99 -16.54 -8.14
CA THR A 6 1.68 -15.41 -9.04
C THR A 6 0.86 -14.32 -8.32
N THR A 7 -0.11 -14.71 -7.50
CA THR A 7 -0.94 -13.78 -6.71
C THR A 7 -0.10 -13.05 -5.66
N LEU A 8 0.76 -13.77 -4.93
CA LEU A 8 1.63 -13.17 -3.91
C LEU A 8 2.58 -12.15 -4.54
N GLY A 9 3.26 -12.50 -5.64
CA GLY A 9 4.17 -11.57 -6.33
C GLY A 9 3.47 -10.35 -6.93
N MET A 10 2.19 -10.46 -7.31
CA MET A 10 1.38 -9.30 -7.69
C MET A 10 1.11 -8.40 -6.46
N LEU A 11 0.69 -8.98 -5.34
CA LEU A 11 0.37 -8.24 -4.11
C LEU A 11 1.60 -7.52 -3.54
N GLU A 12 2.76 -8.18 -3.54
CA GLU A 12 4.03 -7.56 -3.09
C GLU A 12 4.38 -6.33 -3.92
N ARG A 13 4.23 -6.39 -5.25
CA ARG A 13 4.45 -5.24 -6.14
C ARG A 13 3.47 -4.11 -5.86
N HIS A 14 2.19 -4.42 -5.59
CA HIS A 14 1.20 -3.40 -5.27
C HIS A 14 1.48 -2.72 -3.94
N VAL A 15 1.86 -3.47 -2.90
CA VAL A 15 2.26 -2.89 -1.61
C VAL A 15 3.45 -1.95 -1.81
N LEU A 16 4.50 -2.39 -2.50
CA LEU A 16 5.70 -1.58 -2.74
C LEU A 16 5.40 -0.31 -3.56
N LEU A 17 4.53 -0.42 -4.56
CA LEU A 17 4.12 0.72 -5.37
C LEU A 17 3.32 1.72 -4.54
N GLY A 18 2.41 1.24 -3.70
CA GLY A 18 1.61 2.06 -2.78
C GLY A 18 2.47 2.81 -1.77
N GLU A 19 3.48 2.16 -1.17
CA GLU A 19 4.43 2.79 -0.25
C GLU A 19 5.17 3.96 -0.92
N ARG A 20 5.70 3.75 -2.13
CA ARG A 20 6.40 4.81 -2.89
C ARG A 20 5.48 5.97 -3.25
N HIS A 21 4.22 5.67 -3.59
CA HIS A 21 3.24 6.72 -3.90
C HIS A 21 2.85 7.52 -2.66
N ILE A 22 2.57 6.87 -1.54
CA ILE A 22 2.23 7.54 -0.28
C ILE A 22 3.38 8.43 0.18
N GLU A 23 4.62 7.94 0.16
CA GLU A 23 5.78 8.74 0.54
C GLU A 23 5.94 9.98 -0.33
N ARG A 24 5.75 9.83 -1.64
CA ARG A 24 5.76 10.97 -2.57
C ARG A 24 4.62 11.94 -2.31
N GLN A 25 3.41 11.45 -2.04
CA GLN A 25 2.25 12.32 -1.77
C GLN A 25 2.41 13.09 -0.46
N ARG A 26 2.97 12.46 0.59
CA ARG A 26 3.34 13.15 1.84
C ARG A 26 4.27 14.32 1.58
N ALA A 27 5.32 14.12 0.77
CA ALA A 27 6.25 15.17 0.42
C ALA A 27 5.57 16.33 -0.35
N ILE A 28 4.65 16.02 -1.28
CA ILE A 28 3.89 17.03 -2.04
C ILE A 28 2.96 17.82 -1.12
N VAL A 29 2.22 17.15 -0.25
CA VAL A 29 1.31 17.79 0.72
C VAL A 29 2.09 18.72 1.65
N ALA A 30 3.24 18.27 2.16
CA ALA A 30 4.11 19.08 3.02
C ALA A 30 4.67 20.33 2.30
N ASP A 31 5.08 20.20 1.04
CA ASP A 31 5.53 21.33 0.21
C ASP A 31 4.41 22.35 -0.02
N PHE A 32 3.19 21.88 -0.29
CA PHE A 32 2.04 22.75 -0.50
C PHE A 32 1.62 23.47 0.78
N HIS A 33 1.65 22.76 1.91
CA HIS A 33 1.45 23.34 3.23
C HIS A 33 2.45 24.47 3.51
N HIS A 34 3.74 24.22 3.26
CA HIS A 34 4.80 25.19 3.51
C HIS A 34 4.65 26.46 2.65
N LYS A 35 4.10 26.32 1.44
CA LYS A 35 3.80 27.43 0.52
C LYS A 35 2.51 28.18 0.88
N GLY A 36 1.78 27.76 1.92
CA GLY A 36 0.55 28.40 2.37
C GLY A 36 -0.67 28.07 1.50
N PHE A 37 -0.60 27.02 0.68
CA PHE A 37 -1.77 26.56 -0.06
C PHE A 37 -2.74 25.81 0.88
N ARG A 38 -4.03 25.84 0.53
CA ARG A 38 -5.01 24.97 1.19
C ARG A 38 -4.76 23.52 0.80
N ILE A 39 -4.67 22.66 1.80
CA ILE A 39 -4.34 21.24 1.62
C ILE A 39 -5.43 20.29 2.12
N ASP A 40 -6.56 20.80 2.63
CA ASP A 40 -7.63 20.00 3.26
C ASP A 40 -7.99 18.75 2.42
N LEU A 41 -8.28 18.96 1.13
CA LEU A 41 -8.62 17.86 0.20
C LEU A 41 -7.44 16.92 -0.08
N ALA A 42 -6.21 17.44 -0.09
CA ALA A 42 -5.02 16.64 -0.34
C ALA A 42 -4.69 15.75 0.88
N GLU A 43 -4.94 16.24 2.10
CA GLU A 43 -4.83 15.47 3.34
C GLU A 43 -5.90 14.38 3.42
N ASP A 44 -7.15 14.69 3.04
CA ASP A 44 -8.23 13.69 2.97
C ASP A 44 -7.90 12.58 1.96
N LEU A 45 -7.39 12.95 0.78
CA LEU A 45 -7.01 11.99 -0.25
C LEU A 45 -5.80 11.15 0.18
N LEU A 46 -4.80 11.75 0.81
CA LEU A 46 -3.65 11.04 1.35
C LEU A 46 -4.07 10.04 2.44
N SER A 47 -4.98 10.45 3.33
CA SER A 47 -5.55 9.58 4.36
C SER A 47 -6.28 8.37 3.74
N LEU A 48 -7.00 8.57 2.64
CA LEU A 48 -7.63 7.48 1.91
C LEU A 48 -6.61 6.50 1.32
N PHE A 49 -5.52 7.00 0.73
CA PHE A 49 -4.45 6.14 0.21
C PHE A 49 -3.78 5.33 1.31
N GLU A 50 -3.53 5.93 2.47
CA GLU A 50 -2.96 5.24 3.64
C GLU A 50 -3.89 4.12 4.14
N GLN A 51 -5.21 4.38 4.20
CA GLN A 51 -6.20 3.35 4.55
C GLN A 51 -6.23 2.20 3.54
N MET A 52 -6.19 2.51 2.24
CA MET A 52 -6.10 1.48 1.19
C MET A 52 -4.82 0.66 1.30
N GLN A 53 -3.70 1.28 1.64
CA GLN A 53 -2.42 0.60 1.81
C GLN A 53 -2.45 -0.42 2.95
N ILE A 54 -3.10 -0.07 4.07
CA ILE A 54 -3.31 -1.01 5.18
C ILE A 54 -4.06 -2.26 4.70
N LEU A 55 -5.11 -2.07 3.88
CA LEU A 55 -5.87 -3.19 3.31
C LEU A 55 -5.01 -4.06 2.38
N HIS A 56 -4.16 -3.45 1.55
CA HIS A 56 -3.25 -4.18 0.66
C HIS A 56 -2.21 -5.00 1.43
N VAL A 57 -1.62 -4.41 2.47
CA VAL A 57 -0.67 -5.10 3.36
C VAL A 57 -1.35 -6.29 4.05
N SER A 58 -2.52 -6.07 4.64
CA SER A 58 -3.30 -7.12 5.31
C SER A 58 -3.66 -8.27 4.36
N HIS A 59 -4.06 -7.95 3.13
CA HIS A 59 -4.37 -8.96 2.12
C HIS A 59 -3.13 -9.79 1.73
N ARG A 60 -1.99 -9.15 1.48
CA ARG A 60 -0.72 -9.85 1.20
C ARG A 60 -0.36 -10.79 2.34
N ASP A 61 -0.41 -10.32 3.58
CA ASP A 61 -0.01 -11.10 4.76
C ASP A 61 -0.91 -12.34 4.94
N ARG A 62 -2.19 -12.22 4.64
CA ARG A 62 -3.12 -13.35 4.62
C ARG A 62 -2.76 -14.39 3.56
N ILE A 63 -2.42 -13.96 2.34
CA ILE A 63 -2.03 -14.87 1.26
C ILE A 63 -0.70 -15.55 1.56
N LEU A 64 0.27 -14.81 2.12
CA LEU A 64 1.56 -15.35 2.55
C LEU A 64 1.37 -16.47 3.59
N LYS A 65 0.52 -16.24 4.59
CA LYS A 65 0.21 -17.25 5.61
C LYS A 65 -0.38 -18.53 5.00
N LEU A 66 -1.36 -18.39 4.09
CA LEU A 66 -1.97 -19.52 3.40
C LEU A 66 -0.96 -20.29 2.55
N SER A 67 -0.04 -19.60 1.87
CA SER A 67 1.04 -20.23 1.10
C SER A 67 1.96 -21.08 1.99
N CYS A 68 2.32 -20.58 3.17
CA CYS A 68 3.14 -21.31 4.14
C CYS A 68 2.41 -22.54 4.72
N GLU A 69 1.10 -22.42 5.02
CA GLU A 69 0.30 -23.53 5.55
C GLU A 69 0.17 -24.68 4.54
N LEU A 70 0.00 -24.36 3.25
CA LEU A 70 -0.10 -25.35 2.17
C LEU A 70 1.25 -26.02 1.81
N LYS A 71 2.38 -25.46 2.27
CA LYS A 71 3.72 -26.02 2.04
C LYS A 71 4.21 -26.92 3.19
N LYS A 72 3.43 -27.10 4.27
CA LYS A 72 3.80 -28.02 5.35
C LYS A 72 3.74 -29.49 4.88
N PRO A 73 4.68 -30.35 5.29
CA PRO A 73 4.73 -31.76 4.91
C PRO A 73 3.59 -32.58 5.50
#